data_AF-A0A3N5H6D8-F1
#
_entry.id   AF-A0A3N5H6D8-F1
#
_cell.length_a   1.000
_cell.length_b   1.000
_cell.length_c   1.000
_cell.angle_alpha   90.00
_cell.angle_beta   90.00
_cell.angle_gamma   90.00
#
_symmetry.space_group_name_H-M   'P 1'
#
loop_
_entity.id
_entity.type
_entity.pdbx_description
1 polymer ?
#
loop_
_entity_poly.entity_id
_entity_poly.type
_entity_poly.pdbx_seq_one_letter_code
_entity_poly.pdbx_strand_id
1 'polypeptide(L)'
;MSLRRLLGIDLPIIQAPMAGVQGSALAVAVSNAGGLGSLPCAMLSLETLRDELGAIRAGTNRPFNVNFFCHASPEPSPERESAWRAALSPYYRELGVDMATIPTGPGRAPFDAEAADVLEAFRPAAVSFHFGLPSAGLLGRVKRWGSKILSSATTVDEARWLEAHGVDAIIAQGLDAGGHRGMFLSQDLATQLGTFALLPQIVQAVKLPVIAAGGIAGAKAVAAALALGAAGVQVGTTYLLCPEARTSAVHRAAL
;
A
#
# COMPACT_ATOMS: atom_id res chain seq x y z
N MET A 1 -20.71 7.54 -5.84
CA MET A 1 -20.91 6.14 -5.38
C MET A 1 -20.20 5.99 -4.04
N SER A 2 -20.77 5.32 -3.04
CA SER A 2 -20.07 5.13 -1.75
C SER A 2 -18.93 4.11 -1.86
N LEU A 3 -17.89 4.24 -1.03
CA LEU A 3 -16.77 3.29 -1.00
C LEU A 3 -17.24 1.86 -0.70
N ARG A 4 -18.21 1.74 0.22
CA ARG A 4 -18.86 0.47 0.58
C ARG A 4 -19.44 -0.25 -0.63
N ARG A 5 -20.21 0.45 -1.46
CA ARG A 5 -20.77 -0.11 -2.70
C ARG A 5 -19.69 -0.39 -3.74
N LEU A 6 -18.67 0.46 -3.83
CA LEU A 6 -17.58 0.30 -4.81
C LEU A 6 -16.80 -0.99 -4.57
N LEU A 7 -16.54 -1.32 -3.29
CA LEU A 7 -15.67 -2.42 -2.89
C LEU A 7 -16.42 -3.65 -2.35
N GLY A 8 -17.74 -3.57 -2.18
CA GLY A 8 -18.57 -4.65 -1.64
C GLY A 8 -18.37 -4.90 -0.15
N ILE A 9 -18.02 -3.87 0.62
CA ILE A 9 -17.69 -3.96 2.05
C ILE A 9 -18.75 -3.27 2.93
N ASP A 10 -18.86 -3.70 4.19
CA ASP A 10 -19.84 -3.20 5.15
C ASP A 10 -19.39 -1.90 5.82
N LEU A 11 -18.09 -1.82 6.14
CA LEU A 11 -17.44 -0.70 6.82
C LEU A 11 -16.53 0.04 5.85
N PRO A 12 -16.51 1.39 5.85
CA PRO A 12 -15.64 2.18 4.98
C PRO A 12 -14.20 2.24 5.52
N ILE A 13 -13.66 1.09 5.94
CA ILE A 13 -12.35 0.93 6.59
C ILE A 13 -11.54 -0.06 5.77
N ILE A 14 -10.39 0.40 5.31
CA ILE A 14 -9.36 -0.41 4.65
C ILE A 14 -8.23 -0.60 5.66
N GLN A 15 -7.85 -1.84 5.93
CA GLN A 15 -6.63 -2.15 6.66
C GLN A 15 -5.46 -1.96 5.70
N ALA A 16 -4.51 -1.09 6.02
CA ALA A 16 -3.46 -0.71 5.10
C ALA A 16 -2.54 -1.89 4.75
N PRO A 17 -2.11 -2.06 3.49
CA PRO A 17 -1.09 -3.06 3.14
C PRO A 17 0.28 -2.65 3.72
N MET A 18 0.76 -3.35 4.74
CA MET A 18 2.03 -3.04 5.42
C MET A 18 3.08 -4.14 5.22
N ALA A 19 3.93 -3.98 4.19
CA ALA A 19 4.94 -4.98 3.84
C ALA A 19 5.91 -5.27 5.00
N GLY A 20 6.16 -6.56 5.27
CA GLY A 20 7.07 -7.03 6.31
C GLY A 20 6.47 -7.16 7.72
N VAL A 21 5.24 -6.70 7.95
CA VAL A 21 4.59 -6.74 9.28
C VAL A 21 3.22 -7.41 9.27
N GLN A 22 2.74 -7.89 8.12
CA GLN A 22 1.46 -8.61 8.01
C GLN A 22 1.44 -9.60 6.83
N GLY A 23 0.39 -10.41 6.77
CA GLY A 23 0.06 -11.32 5.67
C GLY A 23 -1.44 -11.62 5.64
N SER A 24 -1.81 -12.80 5.14
CA SER A 24 -3.18 -13.30 5.00
C SER A 24 -4.01 -13.23 6.29
N ALA A 25 -3.44 -13.63 7.44
CA ALA A 25 -4.19 -13.69 8.70
C ALA A 25 -4.87 -12.35 9.08
N LEU A 26 -4.13 -11.24 9.00
CA LEU A 26 -4.67 -9.91 9.30
C LEU A 26 -5.68 -9.46 8.22
N ALA A 27 -5.41 -9.75 6.95
CA ALA A 27 -6.33 -9.42 5.87
C ALA A 27 -7.67 -10.16 6.05
N VAL A 28 -7.62 -11.47 6.32
CA VAL A 28 -8.79 -12.31 6.59
C VAL A 28 -9.58 -11.78 7.79
N ALA A 29 -8.91 -11.47 8.90
CA ALA A 29 -9.57 -10.96 10.10
C ALA A 29 -10.37 -9.68 9.81
N VAL A 30 -9.77 -8.71 9.12
CA VAL A 30 -10.46 -7.45 8.79
C VAL A 30 -11.58 -7.64 7.77
N SER A 31 -11.38 -8.45 6.73
CA SER A 31 -12.43 -8.77 5.77
C SER A 31 -13.61 -9.49 6.43
N ASN A 32 -13.35 -10.39 7.38
CA ASN A 32 -14.38 -11.05 8.17
C ASN A 32 -15.08 -10.12 9.18
N ALA A 33 -14.43 -9.02 9.59
CA ALA A 33 -15.05 -7.97 10.40
C ALA A 33 -15.86 -6.94 9.58
N GLY A 34 -15.90 -7.07 8.25
CA GLY A 34 -16.69 -6.21 7.36
C GLY A 34 -15.93 -5.02 6.76
N GLY A 35 -14.64 -4.85 7.09
CA GLY A 35 -13.75 -3.93 6.39
C GLY A 35 -13.15 -4.55 5.12
N LEU A 36 -12.15 -3.89 4.55
CA LEU A 36 -11.32 -4.44 3.48
C LEU A 36 -9.93 -4.77 4.03
N GLY A 37 -9.65 -6.06 4.23
CA GLY A 37 -8.30 -6.54 4.52
C GLY A 37 -7.37 -6.36 3.32
N SER A 38 -6.08 -6.10 3.55
CA SER A 38 -5.10 -5.94 2.47
C SER A 38 -3.90 -6.89 2.58
N LEU A 39 -3.44 -7.44 1.46
CA LEU A 39 -2.19 -8.18 1.38
C LEU A 39 -1.09 -7.31 0.72
N PRO A 40 0.02 -6.98 1.41
CA PRO A 40 1.16 -6.31 0.79
C PRO A 40 2.04 -7.29 0.03
N CYS A 41 2.27 -7.06 -1.26
CA CYS A 41 2.98 -8.01 -2.13
C CYS A 41 4.37 -7.54 -2.59
N ALA A 42 4.76 -6.30 -2.29
CA ALA A 42 6.01 -5.71 -2.77
C ALA A 42 7.30 -6.47 -2.37
N MET A 43 7.23 -7.36 -1.38
CA MET A 43 8.36 -8.17 -0.89
C MET A 43 8.16 -9.69 -1.09
N LEU A 44 7.07 -10.11 -1.74
CA LEU A 44 6.74 -11.52 -1.89
C LEU A 44 7.33 -12.08 -3.18
N SER A 45 7.83 -13.32 -3.13
CA SER A 45 8.03 -14.10 -4.34
C SER A 45 6.68 -14.48 -4.96
N LEU A 46 6.67 -14.90 -6.23
CA LEU A 46 5.45 -15.36 -6.89
C LEU A 46 4.85 -16.62 -6.24
N GLU A 47 5.70 -17.47 -5.64
CA GLU A 47 5.25 -18.63 -4.86
C GLU A 47 4.54 -18.19 -3.59
N THR A 48 5.19 -17.35 -2.77
CA THR A 48 4.58 -16.84 -1.53
C THR A 48 3.33 -16.00 -1.80
N LEU A 49 3.28 -15.27 -2.92
CA LEU A 49 2.08 -14.58 -3.37
C LEU A 49 0.91 -15.56 -3.59
N ARG A 50 1.14 -16.67 -4.29
CA ARG A 50 0.11 -17.71 -4.51
C ARG A 50 -0.35 -18.30 -3.18
N ASP A 51 0.58 -18.60 -2.27
CA ASP A 51 0.27 -19.20 -0.98
C ASP A 51 -0.57 -18.27 -0.10
N GLU A 52 -0.17 -16.99 0.02
CA GLU A 52 -0.90 -15.99 0.81
C GLU A 52 -2.30 -15.71 0.22
N LEU A 53 -2.44 -15.67 -1.12
CA LEU A 53 -3.76 -15.53 -1.77
C LEU A 53 -4.63 -16.78 -1.57
N GLY A 54 -4.04 -17.97 -1.62
CA GLY A 54 -4.71 -19.23 -1.30
C GLY A 54 -5.22 -19.26 0.14
N ALA A 55 -4.38 -18.83 1.09
CA ALA A 55 -4.75 -18.72 2.50
C ALA A 55 -5.88 -17.71 2.73
N ILE A 56 -5.88 -16.56 2.05
CA ILE A 56 -6.98 -15.59 2.12
C ILE A 56 -8.28 -16.21 1.60
N ARG A 57 -8.25 -16.88 0.44
CA ARG A 57 -9.44 -17.52 -0.14
C ARG A 57 -9.98 -18.66 0.74
N ALA A 58 -9.12 -19.38 1.45
CA ALA A 58 -9.55 -20.38 2.42
C ALA A 58 -10.14 -19.76 3.69
N GLY A 59 -9.65 -18.59 4.11
CA GLY A 59 -10.07 -17.92 5.35
C GLY A 59 -11.26 -16.98 5.23
N THR A 60 -11.60 -16.52 4.01
CA THR A 60 -12.75 -15.63 3.81
C THR A 60 -13.32 -15.67 2.38
N ASN A 61 -14.64 -15.50 2.29
CA ASN A 61 -15.37 -15.22 1.05
C ASN A 61 -15.65 -13.71 0.87
N ARG A 62 -15.20 -12.86 1.81
CA ARG A 62 -15.40 -11.41 1.76
C ARG A 62 -14.36 -10.73 0.86
N PRO A 63 -14.63 -9.51 0.36
CA PRO A 63 -13.66 -8.73 -0.40
C PRO A 63 -12.35 -8.51 0.34
N PHE A 64 -11.25 -8.49 -0.42
CA PHE A 64 -9.92 -8.10 0.06
C PHE A 64 -9.17 -7.33 -1.04
N ASN A 65 -8.16 -6.59 -0.60
CA ASN A 65 -7.24 -5.82 -1.41
C ASN A 65 -5.88 -6.53 -1.54
N VAL A 66 -5.23 -6.37 -2.68
CA VAL A 66 -3.87 -6.85 -2.93
C VAL A 66 -3.02 -5.68 -3.39
N ASN A 67 -1.90 -5.41 -2.73
CA ASN A 67 -1.11 -4.22 -2.94
C ASN A 67 0.25 -4.48 -3.59
N PHE A 68 0.58 -3.69 -4.60
CA PHE A 68 1.90 -3.68 -5.23
C PHE A 68 2.52 -2.29 -5.25
N PHE A 69 3.85 -2.27 -5.42
CA PHE A 69 4.56 -1.06 -5.77
C PHE A 69 4.61 -0.89 -7.30
N CYS A 70 4.68 0.35 -7.77
CA CYS A 70 4.82 0.70 -9.19
C CYS A 70 5.94 1.72 -9.43
N HIS A 71 6.94 1.72 -8.55
CA HIS A 71 8.12 2.57 -8.71
C HIS A 71 8.90 2.19 -9.97
N ALA A 72 9.55 3.16 -10.59
CA ALA A 72 10.54 2.89 -11.62
C ALA A 72 11.74 2.16 -10.99
N SER A 73 12.16 1.07 -11.60
CA SER A 73 13.39 0.37 -11.20
C SER A 73 14.57 1.33 -11.33
N PRO A 74 15.39 1.52 -10.29
CA PRO A 74 16.56 2.37 -10.38
C PRO A 74 17.60 1.73 -11.31
N GLU A 75 18.29 2.56 -12.09
CA GLU A 75 19.46 2.13 -12.84
C GLU A 75 20.57 1.67 -11.87
N PRO A 76 21.10 0.44 -12.02
CA PRO A 76 22.21 -0.04 -11.21
C PRO A 76 23.43 0.87 -11.31
N SER A 77 24.08 1.15 -10.18
CA SER A 77 25.35 1.90 -10.16
C SER A 77 26.30 1.25 -9.15
N PRO A 78 27.24 0.42 -9.62
CA PRO A 78 28.23 -0.24 -8.78
C PRO A 78 29.04 0.76 -7.95
N GLU A 79 29.31 1.96 -8.50
CA GLU A 79 30.07 3.01 -7.82
C GLU A 79 29.30 3.56 -6.63
N ARG A 80 28.01 3.90 -6.81
CA ARG A 80 27.15 4.37 -5.73
C ARG A 80 26.95 3.29 -4.67
N GLU A 81 26.74 2.05 -5.08
CA GLU A 81 26.58 0.92 -4.15
C GLU A 81 27.85 0.68 -3.33
N SER A 82 29.02 0.71 -3.97
CA SER A 82 30.32 0.56 -3.31
C SER A 82 30.57 1.70 -2.32
N ALA A 83 30.33 2.95 -2.72
CA ALA A 83 30.46 4.12 -1.85
C ALA A 83 29.52 4.03 -0.63
N TRP A 84 28.28 3.57 -0.83
CA TRP A 84 27.33 3.38 0.25
C TRP A 84 27.75 2.26 1.22
N ARG A 85 28.22 1.12 0.69
CA ARG A 85 28.74 0.02 1.52
C ARG A 85 29.97 0.44 2.32
N ALA A 86 30.87 1.22 1.71
CA ALA A 86 32.04 1.76 2.40
C ALA A 86 31.63 2.68 3.58
N ALA A 87 30.65 3.56 3.37
CA ALA A 87 30.11 4.42 4.43
C ALA A 87 29.50 3.63 5.60
N LEU A 88 28.91 2.46 5.32
CA LEU A 88 28.31 1.57 6.34
C LEU A 88 29.32 0.60 6.99
N SER A 89 30.56 0.53 6.50
CA SER A 89 31.58 -0.40 6.99
C SER A 89 31.90 -0.33 8.49
N PRO A 90 31.79 0.81 9.20
CA PRO A 90 31.97 0.83 10.65
C PRO A 90 30.94 -0.06 11.37
N TYR A 91 29.68 -0.03 10.95
CA TYR A 91 28.60 -0.82 11.56
C TYR A 91 28.74 -2.32 11.26
N TYR A 92 29.17 -2.68 10.05
CA TYR A 92 29.43 -4.09 9.73
C TYR A 92 30.55 -4.66 10.60
N ARG A 93 31.63 -3.88 10.83
CA ARG A 93 32.72 -4.30 11.72
C ARG A 93 32.27 -4.42 13.17
N GLU A 94 31.49 -3.45 13.66
CA GLU A 94 30.93 -3.47 15.01
C GLU A 94 30.07 -4.72 15.26
N LEU A 95 29.26 -5.12 14.27
CA LEU A 95 28.34 -6.26 14.39
C LEU A 95 28.92 -7.59 13.90
N GLY A 96 30.17 -7.61 13.44
CA GLY A 96 30.83 -8.81 12.88
C GLY A 96 30.14 -9.36 11.62
N VAL A 97 29.50 -8.50 10.83
CA VAL A 97 28.77 -8.89 9.60
C VAL A 97 29.71 -8.94 8.41
N ASP A 98 29.76 -10.07 7.71
CA ASP A 98 30.49 -10.21 6.45
C ASP A 98 29.69 -9.61 5.28
N MET A 99 30.24 -8.55 4.68
CA MET A 99 29.64 -7.87 3.53
C MET A 99 29.47 -8.79 2.31
N ALA A 100 30.31 -9.82 2.16
CA ALA A 100 30.24 -10.75 1.05
C ALA A 100 28.98 -11.66 1.11
N THR A 101 28.36 -11.78 2.29
CA THR A 101 27.15 -12.59 2.48
C THR A 101 25.85 -11.82 2.26
N ILE A 102 25.92 -10.50 2.04
CA ILE A 102 24.74 -9.67 1.84
C ILE A 102 24.13 -10.00 0.47
N PRO A 103 22.87 -10.46 0.40
CA PRO A 103 22.21 -10.76 -0.87
C PRO A 103 22.22 -9.55 -1.81
N THR A 104 22.40 -9.83 -3.10
CA THR A 104 22.35 -8.83 -4.17
C THR A 104 20.94 -8.75 -4.76
N GLY A 105 20.63 -7.60 -5.36
CA GLY A 105 19.35 -7.38 -6.04
C GLY A 105 18.32 -6.59 -5.24
N PRO A 106 17.22 -6.21 -5.88
CA PRO A 106 16.21 -5.35 -5.28
C PRO A 106 15.41 -6.14 -4.23
N GLY A 107 15.34 -5.60 -3.00
CA GLY A 107 14.50 -6.18 -1.95
C GLY A 107 13.00 -5.97 -2.16
N ARG A 108 12.59 -5.25 -3.23
CA ARG A 108 11.20 -4.96 -3.58
C ARG A 108 11.04 -4.88 -5.09
N ALA A 109 10.06 -5.61 -5.64
CA ALA A 109 9.76 -5.62 -7.07
C ALA A 109 8.50 -4.79 -7.40
N PRO A 110 8.49 -4.04 -8.51
CA PRO A 110 7.27 -3.42 -9.01
C PRO A 110 6.31 -4.48 -9.59
N PHE A 111 5.04 -4.12 -9.74
CA PHE A 111 4.04 -4.98 -10.38
C PHE A 111 4.40 -5.28 -11.84
N ASP A 112 4.47 -6.56 -12.19
CA ASP A 112 4.85 -7.06 -13.52
C ASP A 112 3.80 -8.01 -14.11
N ALA A 113 4.14 -8.64 -15.25
CA ALA A 113 3.24 -9.53 -15.96
C ALA A 113 3.04 -10.85 -15.20
N GLU A 114 4.07 -11.40 -14.57
CA GLU A 114 4.00 -12.65 -13.83
C GLU A 114 3.15 -12.50 -12.56
N ALA A 115 3.26 -11.39 -11.83
CA ALA A 115 2.38 -11.08 -10.71
C ALA A 115 0.93 -10.92 -11.18
N ALA A 116 0.71 -10.31 -12.35
CA ALA A 116 -0.63 -10.23 -12.94
C ALA A 116 -1.19 -11.62 -13.30
N ASP A 117 -0.38 -12.54 -13.84
CA ASP A 117 -0.81 -13.92 -14.12
C ASP A 117 -1.27 -14.64 -12.85
N VAL A 118 -0.56 -14.44 -11.73
CA VAL A 118 -0.98 -14.97 -10.44
C VAL A 118 -2.32 -14.38 -10.01
N LEU A 119 -2.44 -13.05 -10.02
CA LEU A 119 -3.65 -12.36 -9.56
C LEU A 119 -4.90 -12.72 -10.37
N GLU A 120 -4.75 -13.00 -11.67
CA GLU A 120 -5.85 -13.33 -12.57
C GLU A 120 -6.71 -14.50 -12.10
N ALA A 121 -6.06 -15.51 -11.51
CA ALA A 121 -6.73 -16.69 -10.96
C ALA A 121 -7.57 -16.36 -9.71
N PHE A 122 -7.14 -15.35 -8.94
CA PHE A 122 -7.77 -14.99 -7.68
C PHE A 122 -8.78 -13.85 -7.81
N ARG A 123 -8.60 -12.91 -8.75
CA ARG A 123 -9.50 -11.76 -8.99
C ARG A 123 -9.90 -11.05 -7.69
N PRO A 124 -8.95 -10.43 -6.96
CA PRO A 124 -9.26 -9.72 -5.72
C PRO A 124 -10.24 -8.58 -5.99
N ALA A 125 -11.03 -8.19 -4.99
CA ALA A 125 -12.00 -7.12 -5.15
C ALA A 125 -11.33 -5.77 -5.46
N ALA A 126 -10.15 -5.54 -4.87
CA ALA A 126 -9.31 -4.39 -5.15
C ALA A 126 -7.86 -4.78 -5.40
N VAL A 127 -7.19 -4.01 -6.25
CA VAL A 127 -5.73 -3.99 -6.39
C VAL A 127 -5.28 -2.56 -6.13
N SER A 128 -4.46 -2.36 -5.10
CA SER A 128 -3.93 -1.04 -4.77
C SER A 128 -2.48 -0.89 -5.20
N PHE A 129 -2.13 0.28 -5.71
CA PHE A 129 -0.77 0.61 -6.11
C PHE A 129 -0.18 1.70 -5.21
N HIS A 130 1.13 1.62 -4.99
CA HIS A 130 1.91 2.66 -4.32
C HIS A 130 3.00 3.15 -5.28
N PHE A 131 3.32 4.45 -5.24
CA PHE A 131 4.23 5.12 -6.17
C PHE A 131 3.68 5.23 -7.61
N GLY A 132 2.40 5.60 -7.75
CA GLY A 132 1.76 5.81 -9.05
C GLY A 132 1.01 4.59 -9.55
N LEU A 133 1.18 4.24 -10.83
CA LEU A 133 0.47 3.16 -11.52
C LEU A 133 1.43 2.33 -12.39
N PRO A 134 1.12 1.05 -12.66
CA PRO A 134 1.87 0.25 -13.62
C PRO A 134 1.58 0.73 -15.05
N SER A 135 2.20 0.10 -16.04
CA SER A 135 1.93 0.38 -17.45
C SER A 135 0.44 0.23 -17.79
N ALA A 136 -0.05 1.00 -18.78
CA ALA A 136 -1.45 0.95 -19.20
C ALA A 136 -1.91 -0.47 -19.60
N GLY A 137 -1.01 -1.29 -20.15
CA GLY A 137 -1.29 -2.69 -20.47
C GLY A 137 -1.58 -3.53 -19.24
N LEU A 138 -0.74 -3.44 -18.20
CA LEU A 138 -0.93 -4.14 -16.93
C LEU A 138 -2.16 -3.63 -16.18
N LEU A 139 -2.37 -2.31 -16.16
CA LEU A 139 -3.56 -1.69 -15.59
C LEU A 139 -4.83 -2.21 -16.29
N GLY A 140 -4.80 -2.33 -17.61
CA GLY A 140 -5.86 -2.90 -18.42
C GLY A 140 -6.15 -4.37 -18.08
N ARG A 141 -5.14 -5.18 -17.74
CA ARG A 141 -5.36 -6.56 -17.25
C ARG A 141 -6.17 -6.57 -15.97
N VAL A 142 -5.77 -5.76 -14.98
CA VAL A 142 -6.46 -5.65 -13.69
C VAL A 142 -7.93 -5.25 -13.86
N LYS A 143 -8.22 -4.31 -14.77
CA LYS A 143 -9.59 -3.91 -15.09
C LYS A 143 -10.43 -5.04 -15.70
N ARG A 144 -9.85 -5.83 -16.62
CA ARG A 144 -10.59 -6.85 -17.38
C ARG A 144 -11.20 -7.95 -16.52
N TRP A 145 -10.56 -8.31 -15.40
CA TRP A 145 -11.10 -9.32 -14.50
C TRP A 145 -11.98 -8.75 -13.38
N GLY A 146 -12.28 -7.44 -13.41
CA GLY A 146 -13.29 -6.79 -12.56
C GLY A 146 -12.80 -6.18 -11.25
N SER A 147 -11.48 -6.20 -10.99
CA SER A 147 -10.92 -5.59 -9.77
C SER A 147 -11.02 -4.06 -9.82
N LYS A 148 -11.23 -3.44 -8.65
CA LYS A 148 -11.12 -1.99 -8.47
C LYS A 148 -9.69 -1.58 -8.26
N ILE A 149 -9.28 -0.49 -8.91
CA ILE A 149 -7.91 0.03 -8.79
C ILE A 149 -7.90 1.19 -7.81
N LEU A 150 -7.02 1.08 -6.82
CA LEU A 150 -6.75 2.14 -5.85
C LEU A 150 -5.30 2.59 -6.01
N SER A 151 -4.99 3.87 -5.81
CA SER A 151 -3.58 4.30 -5.72
C SER A 151 -3.41 5.52 -4.81
N SER A 152 -2.23 5.63 -4.20
CA SER A 152 -1.88 6.70 -3.28
C SER A 152 -1.52 7.99 -4.00
N ALA A 153 -2.07 9.10 -3.53
CA ALA A 153 -1.67 10.47 -3.88
C ALA A 153 -1.26 11.23 -2.61
N THR A 154 -0.18 11.98 -2.72
CA THR A 154 0.38 12.83 -1.65
C THR A 154 0.19 14.32 -1.92
N THR A 155 -0.24 14.67 -3.15
CA THR A 155 -0.57 16.02 -3.60
C THR A 155 -1.86 16.02 -4.42
N VAL A 156 -2.43 17.21 -4.65
CA VAL A 156 -3.61 17.37 -5.52
C VAL A 156 -3.29 17.00 -6.97
N ASP A 157 -2.09 17.31 -7.45
CA ASP A 157 -1.69 17.02 -8.83
C ASP A 157 -1.54 15.52 -9.07
N GLU A 158 -1.01 14.77 -8.10
CA GLU A 158 -0.99 13.31 -8.15
C GLU A 158 -2.40 12.73 -8.19
N ALA A 159 -3.33 13.28 -7.40
CA ALA A 159 -4.72 12.82 -7.41
C ALA A 159 -5.41 13.04 -8.76
N ARG A 160 -5.24 14.22 -9.36
CA ARG A 160 -5.75 14.53 -10.71
C ARG A 160 -5.13 13.63 -11.78
N TRP A 161 -3.83 13.37 -11.65
CA TRP A 161 -3.13 12.45 -12.55
C TRP A 161 -3.72 11.04 -12.44
N LEU A 162 -3.92 10.50 -11.22
CA LEU A 162 -4.53 9.19 -11.02
C LEU A 162 -5.95 9.11 -11.59
N GLU A 163 -6.77 10.15 -11.39
CA GLU A 163 -8.11 10.22 -11.96
C GLU A 163 -8.07 10.16 -13.49
N ALA A 164 -7.18 10.94 -14.12
CA ALA A 164 -7.00 10.95 -15.57
C ALA A 164 -6.50 9.60 -16.13
N HIS A 165 -5.81 8.79 -15.32
CA HIS A 165 -5.29 7.47 -15.69
C HIS A 165 -6.21 6.31 -15.25
N GLY A 166 -7.40 6.65 -14.75
CA GLY A 166 -8.52 5.73 -14.60
C GLY A 166 -8.40 4.78 -13.41
N VAL A 167 -7.98 5.28 -12.25
CA VAL A 167 -8.22 4.57 -10.98
C VAL A 167 -9.72 4.64 -10.61
N ASP A 168 -10.18 3.74 -9.73
CA ASP A 168 -11.55 3.74 -9.23
C ASP A 168 -11.71 4.55 -7.94
N ALA A 169 -10.65 4.70 -7.15
CA ALA A 169 -10.59 5.58 -5.97
C ALA A 169 -9.14 5.97 -5.63
N ILE A 170 -8.98 7.10 -4.93
CA ILE A 170 -7.69 7.71 -4.62
C ILE A 170 -7.44 7.62 -3.11
N ILE A 171 -6.26 7.16 -2.71
CA ILE A 171 -5.82 7.13 -1.31
C ILE A 171 -5.05 8.43 -1.05
N ALA A 172 -5.68 9.39 -0.37
CA ALA A 172 -5.04 10.64 0.05
C ALA A 172 -4.13 10.37 1.25
N GLN A 173 -2.84 10.16 0.98
CA GLN A 173 -1.83 9.83 2.00
C GLN A 173 -1.18 11.11 2.53
N GLY A 174 -1.66 11.60 3.69
CA GLY A 174 -1.03 12.74 4.35
C GLY A 174 0.34 12.43 4.95
N LEU A 175 1.06 13.48 5.34
CA LEU A 175 2.37 13.39 6.02
C LEU A 175 2.29 12.60 7.35
N ASP A 176 1.13 12.54 7.99
CA ASP A 176 0.89 11.79 9.23
C ASP A 176 0.94 10.26 9.03
N ALA A 177 1.02 9.77 7.79
CA ALA A 177 1.10 8.33 7.52
C ALA A 177 2.52 7.79 7.76
N GLY A 178 2.60 6.65 8.46
CA GLY A 178 3.84 5.87 8.56
C GLY A 178 4.18 5.14 7.25
N GLY A 179 5.39 4.57 7.21
CA GLY A 179 5.89 3.85 6.03
C GLY A 179 6.37 4.79 4.91
N HIS A 180 6.42 4.28 3.68
CA HIS A 180 6.93 5.04 2.54
C HIS A 180 5.94 6.12 2.09
N ARG A 181 6.48 7.29 1.73
CA ARG A 181 5.72 8.35 1.05
C ARG A 181 5.42 7.92 -0.39
N GLY A 182 4.14 7.81 -0.74
CA GLY A 182 3.66 7.30 -2.03
C GLY A 182 3.78 8.28 -3.20
N MET A 183 4.61 9.32 -3.09
CA MET A 183 4.79 10.35 -4.10
C MET A 183 5.44 9.79 -5.37
N PHE A 184 5.12 10.36 -6.53
CA PHE A 184 5.61 9.89 -7.82
C PHE A 184 5.73 10.96 -8.92
N LEU A 185 5.08 12.13 -8.80
CA LEU A 185 5.23 13.20 -9.80
C LEU A 185 6.40 14.14 -9.52
N SER A 186 6.77 14.30 -8.25
CA SER A 186 7.87 15.14 -7.80
C SER A 186 8.73 14.36 -6.81
N GLN A 187 9.98 14.80 -6.63
CA GLN A 187 10.87 14.36 -5.56
C GLN A 187 10.99 15.39 -4.43
N ASP A 188 10.41 16.59 -4.61
CA ASP A 188 10.42 17.64 -3.59
C ASP A 188 9.44 17.31 -2.46
N LEU A 189 9.99 16.93 -1.30
CA LEU A 189 9.22 16.59 -0.10
C LEU A 189 8.39 17.75 0.43
N ALA A 190 8.78 19.01 0.18
CA ALA A 190 8.07 20.19 0.65
C ALA A 190 6.70 20.37 -0.02
N THR A 191 6.44 19.66 -1.12
CA THR A 191 5.15 19.69 -1.82
C THR A 191 4.04 18.90 -1.12
N GLN A 192 4.39 18.05 -0.15
CA GLN A 192 3.43 17.18 0.54
C GLN A 192 2.72 17.90 1.68
N LEU A 193 1.49 17.47 1.97
CA LEU A 193 0.62 18.09 2.97
C LEU A 193 0.23 17.10 4.08
N GLY A 194 -0.03 17.64 5.28
CA GLY A 194 -0.68 16.88 6.36
C GLY A 194 -2.11 16.47 6.00
N THR A 195 -2.60 15.39 6.61
CA THR A 195 -3.89 14.75 6.27
C THR A 195 -5.06 15.73 6.32
N PHE A 196 -5.07 16.61 7.34
CA PHE A 196 -6.12 17.61 7.53
C PHE A 196 -6.25 18.59 6.36
N ALA A 197 -5.13 18.95 5.72
CA ALA A 197 -5.11 19.89 4.61
C ALA A 197 -5.24 19.16 3.26
N LEU A 198 -4.57 18.01 3.10
CA LEU A 198 -4.53 17.25 1.84
C LEU A 198 -5.91 16.71 1.47
N LEU A 199 -6.59 16.08 2.42
CA LEU A 199 -7.84 15.37 2.18
C LEU A 199 -8.93 16.26 1.57
N PRO A 200 -9.35 17.39 2.18
CA PRO A 200 -10.41 18.22 1.61
C PRO A 200 -10.02 18.82 0.26
N GLN A 201 -8.73 19.12 0.04
CA GLN A 201 -8.25 19.65 -1.25
C GLN A 201 -8.37 18.61 -2.37
N ILE A 202 -8.00 17.35 -2.12
CA ILE A 202 -8.19 16.27 -3.09
C ILE A 202 -9.68 16.04 -3.33
N VAL A 203 -10.50 15.97 -2.28
CA VAL A 203 -11.97 15.78 -2.40
C VAL A 203 -12.61 16.84 -3.30
N GLN A 204 -12.15 18.09 -3.23
CA GLN A 204 -12.64 19.17 -4.09
C GLN A 204 -12.12 19.08 -5.54
N ALA A 205 -10.94 18.49 -5.74
CA ALA A 205 -10.23 18.50 -7.01
C ALA A 205 -10.59 17.33 -7.94
N VAL A 206 -11.17 16.25 -7.42
CA VAL A 206 -11.49 15.01 -8.15
C VAL A 206 -12.94 14.60 -7.97
N LYS A 207 -13.48 13.80 -8.88
CA LYS A 207 -14.84 13.25 -8.83
C LYS A 207 -14.88 11.84 -8.21
N LEU A 208 -13.74 11.18 -8.14
CA LEU A 208 -13.59 9.84 -7.58
C LEU A 208 -13.73 9.82 -6.05
N PRO A 209 -14.14 8.69 -5.46
CA PRO A 209 -14.08 8.50 -4.01
C PRO A 209 -12.65 8.66 -3.48
N VAL A 210 -12.50 9.44 -2.42
CA VAL A 210 -11.21 9.69 -1.76
C VAL A 210 -11.16 8.95 -0.43
N ILE A 211 -10.09 8.18 -0.22
CA ILE A 211 -9.83 7.40 0.98
C ILE A 211 -8.77 8.14 1.80
N ALA A 212 -9.07 8.54 3.02
CA ALA A 212 -8.11 9.23 3.87
C ALA A 212 -7.09 8.24 4.45
N ALA A 213 -5.79 8.58 4.41
CA ALA A 213 -4.73 7.79 5.03
C ALA A 213 -3.69 8.69 5.73
N GLY A 214 -3.32 8.32 6.96
CA GLY A 214 -2.36 9.05 7.79
C GLY A 214 -2.98 9.63 9.05
N GLY A 215 -2.38 9.35 10.21
CA GLY A 215 -2.86 9.86 11.51
C GLY A 215 -4.23 9.36 11.98
N ILE A 216 -4.84 8.38 11.28
CA ILE A 216 -6.19 7.89 11.61
C ILE A 216 -6.08 6.78 12.65
N ALA A 217 -6.33 7.13 13.92
CA ALA A 217 -6.40 6.20 15.03
C ALA A 217 -7.72 6.36 15.80
N GLY A 218 -8.51 5.30 15.85
CA GLY A 218 -9.77 5.25 16.60
C GLY A 218 -10.95 5.97 15.95
N ALA A 219 -12.14 5.81 16.55
CA ALA A 219 -13.42 6.22 15.96
C ALA A 219 -13.53 7.73 15.70
N LYS A 220 -12.95 8.59 16.56
CA LYS A 220 -12.98 10.04 16.39
C LYS A 220 -12.21 10.50 15.14
N ALA A 221 -11.03 9.90 14.89
CA ALA A 221 -10.25 10.22 13.69
C ALA A 221 -10.96 9.74 12.42
N VAL A 222 -11.62 8.57 12.48
CA VAL A 222 -12.48 8.09 11.37
C VAL A 222 -13.62 9.08 11.11
N ALA A 223 -14.34 9.50 12.15
CA ALA A 223 -15.42 10.47 12.02
C ALA A 223 -14.94 11.82 11.44
N ALA A 224 -13.77 12.30 11.88
CA ALA A 224 -13.16 13.52 11.35
C ALA A 224 -12.82 13.40 9.85
N ALA A 225 -12.23 12.29 9.42
CA ALA A 225 -11.92 12.06 8.01
C ALA A 225 -13.19 12.02 7.14
N LEU A 226 -14.25 11.34 7.62
CA LEU A 226 -15.55 11.33 6.93
C LEU A 226 -16.18 12.72 6.87
N ALA A 227 -16.09 13.51 7.94
CA ALA A 227 -16.58 14.89 7.97
C ALA A 227 -15.82 15.82 7.00
N LEU A 228 -14.54 15.53 6.74
CA LEU A 228 -13.72 16.22 5.73
C LEU A 228 -14.00 15.75 4.28
N GLY A 229 -14.98 14.85 4.08
CA GLY A 229 -15.43 14.41 2.77
C GLY A 229 -14.81 13.10 2.27
N ALA A 230 -14.03 12.39 3.11
CA ALA A 230 -13.55 11.06 2.74
C ALA A 230 -14.71 10.08 2.53
N ALA A 231 -14.61 9.25 1.50
CA ALA A 231 -15.53 8.13 1.27
C ALA A 231 -15.26 6.95 2.21
N GLY A 232 -14.07 6.92 2.82
CA GLY A 232 -13.63 5.97 3.83
C GLY A 232 -12.19 6.24 4.26
N VAL A 233 -11.63 5.34 5.04
CA VAL A 233 -10.30 5.49 5.64
C VAL A 233 -9.42 4.28 5.36
N GLN A 234 -8.12 4.50 5.23
CA GLN A 234 -7.11 3.46 5.23
C GLN A 234 -6.24 3.60 6.49
N VAL A 235 -6.26 2.56 7.33
CA VAL A 235 -5.67 2.56 8.68
C VAL A 235 -4.51 1.57 8.72
N GLY A 236 -3.32 2.06 9.04
CA GLY A 236 -2.08 1.26 9.14
C GLY A 236 -1.65 1.04 10.59
N THR A 237 -0.98 2.04 11.18
CA THR A 237 -0.32 1.97 12.49
C THR A 237 -1.16 1.32 13.60
N THR A 238 -2.47 1.59 13.66
CA THR A 238 -3.37 1.00 14.67
C THR A 238 -3.42 -0.53 14.64
N TYR A 239 -3.19 -1.16 13.49
CA TYR A 239 -3.19 -2.61 13.33
C TYR A 239 -1.84 -3.27 13.67
N LEU A 240 -0.75 -2.51 13.85
CA LEU A 240 0.58 -3.07 14.09
C LEU A 240 0.68 -3.86 15.40
N LEU A 241 -0.23 -3.61 16.34
CA LEU A 241 -0.28 -4.32 17.62
C LEU A 241 -1.31 -5.46 17.67
N CYS A 242 -2.12 -5.68 16.62
CA CYS A 242 -3.06 -6.79 16.55
C CYS A 242 -2.34 -8.15 16.60
N PRO A 243 -2.93 -9.20 17.20
CA PRO A 243 -2.30 -10.52 17.28
C PRO A 243 -2.06 -11.16 15.91
N GLU A 244 -2.85 -10.82 14.89
CA GLU A 244 -2.68 -11.30 13.52
C GLU A 244 -1.54 -10.61 12.76
N ALA A 245 -1.01 -9.49 13.29
CA ALA A 245 0.12 -8.79 12.70
C ALA A 245 1.44 -9.50 13.03
N ARG A 246 2.31 -9.62 12.02
CA ARG A 246 3.67 -10.19 12.12
C ARG A 246 4.72 -9.16 12.57
N THR A 247 4.29 -8.03 13.14
CA THR A 247 5.18 -7.02 13.74
C THR A 247 6.10 -7.68 14.77
N SER A 248 7.41 -7.53 14.61
CA SER A 248 8.41 -8.16 15.48
C SER A 248 8.30 -7.69 16.92
N ALA A 249 8.78 -8.50 17.87
CA ALA A 249 8.73 -8.15 19.29
C ALA A 249 9.44 -6.82 19.59
N VAL A 250 10.61 -6.57 18.98
CA VAL A 250 11.35 -5.32 19.13
C VAL A 250 10.58 -4.12 18.57
N HIS A 251 9.89 -4.27 17.43
CA HIS A 251 9.08 -3.19 16.86
C HIS A 251 7.82 -2.94 17.71
N ARG A 252 7.16 -3.99 18.21
CA ARG A 252 6.02 -3.84 19.14
C ARG A 252 6.40 -3.14 20.43
N ALA A 253 7.58 -3.40 20.98
CA ALA A 253 8.06 -2.74 22.20
C ALA A 253 8.38 -1.25 22.00
N ALA A 254 8.63 -0.83 20.75
CA ALA A 254 8.94 0.55 20.41
C ALA A 254 7.70 1.42 20.10
N LEU A 255 6.54 0.80 19.83
CA LEU A 255 5.26 1.46 19.55
C LEU A 255 4.47 1.73 20.82
#